data_AF-A0A3Q2WUA0-F1
#
_entry.id   AF-A0A3Q2WUA0-F1
#
_cell.length_a   1.000
_cell.length_b   1.000
_cell.length_c   1.000
_cell.angle_alpha   90.00
_cell.angle_beta   90.00
_cell.angle_gamma   90.00
#
_symmetry.space_group_name_H-M   'P 1'
#
loop_
_entity.id
_entity.type
_entity.pdbx_description
1 polymer ?
#
loop_
_entity_poly.entity_id
_entity_poly.type
_entity_poly.pdbx_seq_one_letter_code
_entity_poly.pdbx_strand_id
1 'polypeptide(L)'
;MSLDFTFKYVLFSLHFGYFPGLNVTFVFINKLMTWMEAQSYCRANYTDLASVRNMSENQKAKELVPAGQSAWIGLFRDSWKWTDGINSSFRYWNTYEPSNVVKNEFCVAANFGSTGKWEDWNCDRETAFVCYSGKF
;
A
#
# COMPACT_ATOMS: atom_id res chain seq x y z
N MET A 1 -18.47 -5.19 47.74
CA MET A 1 -18.60 -6.49 47.05
C MET A 1 -19.33 -6.21 45.75
N SER A 2 -18.92 -6.82 44.62
CA SER A 2 -19.39 -6.50 43.25
C SER A 2 -18.93 -5.14 42.67
N LEU A 3 -19.04 -4.97 41.34
CA LEU A 3 -18.42 -3.93 40.46
C LEU A 3 -19.37 -3.53 39.30
N ASP A 4 -19.12 -2.40 38.59
CA ASP A 4 -18.96 -2.32 37.11
C ASP A 4 -18.41 -0.95 36.57
N PHE A 5 -18.16 -0.78 35.25
CA PHE A 5 -17.37 0.29 34.56
C PHE A 5 -18.22 1.36 33.75
N THR A 6 -17.79 2.32 32.90
CA THR A 6 -16.55 2.62 32.08
C THR A 6 -16.33 4.16 31.80
N PHE A 7 -15.71 4.63 30.67
CA PHE A 7 -15.05 5.97 30.54
C PHE A 7 -14.69 6.43 29.07
N LYS A 8 -14.52 7.76 28.76
CA LYS A 8 -13.56 8.47 27.78
C LYS A 8 -14.06 9.67 26.90
N TYR A 9 -13.10 10.43 26.26
CA TYR A 9 -13.17 11.78 25.57
C TYR A 9 -12.10 11.98 24.42
N VAL A 10 -12.02 13.17 23.74
CA VAL A 10 -10.83 13.93 23.11
C VAL A 10 -10.79 14.25 21.55
N LEU A 11 -9.95 15.23 21.10
CA LEU A 11 -9.80 16.01 19.80
C LEU A 11 -8.31 16.12 19.26
N PHE A 12 -8.00 16.75 18.07
CA PHE A 12 -6.82 17.66 17.70
C PHE A 12 -6.41 17.79 16.17
N SER A 13 -5.45 18.70 15.78
CA SER A 13 -4.97 19.05 14.39
C SER A 13 -3.52 19.66 14.27
N LEU A 14 -2.93 19.81 13.04
CA LEU A 14 -1.86 20.77 12.51
C LEU A 14 -0.66 20.19 11.67
N HIS A 15 0.35 21.02 11.28
CA HIS A 15 1.02 21.03 9.93
C HIS A 15 2.58 21.20 9.86
N PHE A 16 3.17 20.87 8.68
CA PHE A 16 4.51 21.23 8.12
C PHE A 16 5.82 20.65 8.74
N GLY A 17 6.94 20.85 8.02
CA GLY A 17 8.33 20.72 8.46
C GLY A 17 9.13 21.98 8.04
N TYR A 18 10.40 22.23 8.34
CA TYR A 18 11.55 21.49 8.90
C TYR A 18 11.44 21.13 10.39
N PHE A 19 10.53 20.21 10.71
CA PHE A 19 9.99 19.88 12.04
C PHE A 19 10.85 18.95 12.94
N PRO A 20 12.19 19.07 13.03
CA PRO A 20 13.12 18.02 13.47
C PRO A 20 12.87 16.52 13.14
N GLY A 21 12.48 16.08 11.94
CA GLY A 21 12.08 16.80 10.72
C GLY A 21 10.57 16.84 10.48
N LEU A 22 9.80 16.12 11.30
CA LEU A 22 8.37 16.30 11.55
C LEU A 22 8.08 15.66 12.91
N ASN A 23 7.40 16.37 13.83
CA ASN A 23 6.93 15.75 15.07
C ASN A 23 5.67 14.92 14.75
N VAL A 24 5.88 13.74 14.14
CA VAL A 24 4.82 12.86 13.64
C VAL A 24 4.01 12.27 14.80
N THR A 25 2.91 12.95 15.14
CA THR A 25 1.85 12.40 15.99
C THR A 25 1.12 11.32 15.20
N PHE A 26 1.59 10.08 15.31
CA PHE A 26 0.80 8.91 14.94
C PHE A 26 -0.46 8.87 15.83
N VAL A 27 -1.60 8.50 15.25
CA VAL A 27 -2.86 8.37 15.97
C VAL A 27 -3.43 6.98 15.70
N PHE A 28 -3.56 6.16 16.75
CA PHE A 28 -4.23 4.87 16.62
C PHE A 28 -5.74 5.07 16.60
N ILE A 29 -6.36 4.89 15.43
CA ILE A 29 -7.81 4.93 15.26
C ILE A 29 -8.34 3.51 15.50
N ASN A 30 -8.94 3.29 16.67
CA ASN A 30 -9.65 2.05 16.96
C ASN A 30 -11.04 2.03 16.27
N LYS A 31 -11.03 2.04 14.93
CA LYS A 31 -12.16 1.79 14.04
C LYS A 31 -11.69 0.81 12.97
N LEU A 32 -12.50 -0.21 12.67
CA LEU A 32 -12.17 -1.20 11.66
C LEU A 32 -12.58 -0.68 10.28
N MET A 33 -11.62 -0.57 9.36
CA MET A 33 -11.76 0.01 8.01
C MET A 33 -10.80 -0.70 7.04
N THR A 34 -11.12 -0.74 5.74
CA THR A 34 -10.17 -1.19 4.70
C THR A 34 -9.02 -0.19 4.52
N TRP A 35 -7.96 -0.55 3.78
CA TRP A 35 -6.86 0.37 3.51
C TRP A 35 -7.32 1.64 2.76
N MET A 36 -8.19 1.51 1.74
CA MET A 36 -8.70 2.68 1.00
C MET A 36 -9.66 3.53 1.83
N GLU A 37 -10.53 2.92 2.65
CA GLU A 37 -11.40 3.67 3.55
C GLU A 37 -10.62 4.33 4.68
N ALA A 38 -9.61 3.67 5.24
CA ALA A 38 -8.74 4.24 6.25
C ALA A 38 -7.85 5.35 5.66
N GLN A 39 -7.38 5.22 4.41
CA GLN A 39 -6.71 6.29 3.67
C GLN A 39 -7.66 7.50 3.51
N SER A 40 -8.89 7.25 3.08
CA SER A 40 -9.91 8.29 2.87
C SER A 40 -10.35 8.95 4.18
N TYR A 41 -10.54 8.16 5.23
CA TYR A 41 -10.87 8.62 6.58
C TYR A 41 -9.73 9.44 7.18
N CYS A 42 -8.48 8.97 7.06
CA CYS A 42 -7.32 9.74 7.51
C CYS A 42 -7.12 11.02 6.68
N ARG A 43 -7.44 11.04 5.38
CA ARG A 43 -7.47 12.29 4.59
C ARG A 43 -8.61 13.24 4.94
N ALA A 44 -9.74 12.70 5.40
CA ALA A 44 -10.92 13.50 5.78
C ALA A 44 -10.89 14.01 7.23
N ASN A 45 -10.14 13.37 8.12
CA ASN A 45 -10.10 13.67 9.56
C ASN A 45 -8.70 14.04 10.10
N TYR A 46 -7.64 13.71 9.36
CA TYR A 46 -6.22 13.88 9.73
C TYR A 46 -5.42 14.28 8.46
N THR A 47 -4.29 13.60 8.17
CA THR A 47 -3.50 13.82 6.95
C THR A 47 -3.62 12.66 5.95
N ASP A 48 -3.18 11.45 6.34
CA ASP A 48 -3.21 10.23 5.52
C ASP A 48 -2.92 9.02 6.43
N LEU A 49 -2.95 7.79 5.89
CA LEU A 49 -2.44 6.60 6.59
C LEU A 49 -0.95 6.74 6.94
N ALA A 50 -0.57 6.20 8.11
CA ALA A 50 0.73 6.41 8.72
C ALA A 50 1.89 5.97 7.79
N SER A 51 2.68 6.93 7.31
CA SER A 51 3.99 6.63 6.69
C SER A 51 4.99 6.29 7.80
N VAL A 52 5.45 5.05 7.85
CA VAL A 52 6.48 4.59 8.81
C VAL A 52 7.83 4.58 8.10
N ARG A 53 8.71 5.52 8.45
CA ARG A 53 9.93 5.84 7.67
C ARG A 53 11.24 5.37 8.30
N ASN A 54 11.21 4.98 9.58
CA ASN A 54 12.39 4.50 10.32
C ASN A 54 11.97 3.67 11.55
N MET A 55 12.94 3.02 12.21
CA MET A 55 12.66 2.14 13.36
C MET A 55 12.07 2.89 14.57
N SER A 56 12.42 4.17 14.79
CA SER A 56 11.83 4.96 15.89
C SER A 56 10.35 5.28 15.61
N GLU A 57 10.01 5.63 14.39
CA GLU A 57 8.61 5.79 13.95
C GLU A 57 7.83 4.48 14.04
N ASN A 58 8.44 3.36 13.62
CA ASN A 58 7.83 2.03 13.72
C ASN A 58 7.54 1.66 15.18
N GLN A 59 8.48 1.94 16.09
CA GLN A 59 8.31 1.69 17.52
C GLN A 59 7.26 2.64 18.14
N LYS A 60 7.25 3.93 17.80
CA LYS A 60 6.20 4.88 18.24
C LYS A 60 4.80 4.47 17.77
N ALA A 61 4.66 4.05 16.50
CA ALA A 61 3.40 3.57 15.95
C ALA A 61 2.93 2.29 16.67
N LYS A 62 3.85 1.35 16.93
CA LYS A 62 3.62 0.12 17.69
C LYS A 62 3.24 0.38 19.16
N GLU A 63 3.80 1.39 19.81
CA GLU A 63 3.49 1.76 21.20
C GLU A 63 2.07 2.32 21.38
N LEU A 64 1.48 2.89 20.32
CA LEU A 64 0.11 3.39 20.31
C LEU A 64 -0.94 2.31 20.02
N VAL A 65 -0.53 1.19 19.41
CA VAL A 65 -1.39 0.04 19.13
C VAL A 65 -1.40 -0.89 20.35
N PRO A 66 -2.57 -1.22 20.93
CA PRO A 66 -2.63 -2.10 22.10
C PRO A 66 -1.96 -3.45 21.85
N ALA A 67 -1.32 -4.01 22.89
CA ALA A 67 -0.64 -5.29 22.79
C ALA A 67 -1.57 -6.39 22.24
N GLY A 68 -1.16 -7.04 21.15
CA GLY A 68 -1.96 -8.03 20.42
C GLY A 68 -2.83 -7.48 19.28
N GLN A 69 -2.77 -6.18 18.98
CA GLN A 69 -3.48 -5.56 17.84
C GLN A 69 -2.52 -5.16 16.70
N SER A 70 -3.09 -4.87 15.53
CA SER A 70 -2.41 -4.46 14.30
C SER A 70 -3.12 -3.25 13.67
N ALA A 71 -2.42 -2.46 12.86
CA ALA A 71 -2.96 -1.27 12.20
C ALA A 71 -2.47 -1.13 10.75
N TRP A 72 -3.25 -0.47 9.90
CA TRP A 72 -2.83 -0.12 8.53
C TRP A 72 -1.79 1.00 8.53
N ILE A 73 -0.85 0.93 7.59
CA ILE A 73 0.16 1.96 7.32
C ILE A 73 0.11 2.37 5.84
N GLY A 74 0.56 3.57 5.51
CA GLY A 74 0.38 4.22 4.19
C GLY A 74 1.23 3.66 3.05
N LEU A 75 1.89 2.51 3.23
CA LEU A 75 2.63 1.82 2.17
C LEU A 75 1.67 0.92 1.37
N PHE A 76 1.61 1.11 0.06
CA PHE A 76 0.84 0.28 -0.88
C PHE A 76 1.73 -0.26 -1.99
N ARG A 77 1.26 -1.31 -2.69
CA ARG A 77 1.93 -1.90 -3.84
C ARG A 77 1.49 -1.22 -5.14
N ASP A 78 2.43 -1.16 -6.09
CA ASP A 78 2.28 -0.56 -7.41
C ASP A 78 1.08 -1.09 -8.23
N SER A 79 0.61 -0.24 -9.15
CA SER A 79 -0.77 -0.15 -9.65
C SER A 79 -0.97 -0.63 -11.09
N TRP A 80 -0.05 -1.46 -11.62
CA TRP A 80 -0.11 -2.19 -12.90
C TRP A 80 -1.54 -2.45 -13.41
N LYS A 81 -1.82 -2.12 -14.68
CA LYS A 81 -3.16 -2.20 -15.29
C LYS A 81 -3.13 -2.97 -16.60
N TRP A 82 -4.24 -3.63 -16.93
CA TRP A 82 -4.45 -4.23 -18.24
C TRP A 82 -4.93 -3.19 -19.24
N THR A 83 -4.50 -3.32 -20.50
CA THR A 83 -4.75 -2.35 -21.59
C THR A 83 -6.20 -2.35 -22.08
N ASP A 84 -6.95 -3.41 -21.81
CA ASP A 84 -8.40 -3.52 -22.01
C ASP A 84 -9.23 -2.85 -20.90
N GLY A 85 -8.57 -2.31 -19.87
CA GLY A 85 -9.22 -1.69 -18.72
C GLY A 85 -9.76 -2.68 -17.68
N ILE A 86 -9.58 -4.00 -17.86
CA ILE A 86 -10.00 -5.00 -16.87
C ILE A 86 -9.18 -4.80 -15.59
N ASN A 87 -9.85 -4.44 -14.50
CA ASN A 87 -9.21 -4.27 -13.19
C ASN A 87 -8.92 -5.63 -12.52
N SER A 88 -7.95 -6.35 -13.07
CA SER A 88 -7.45 -7.62 -12.52
C SER A 88 -6.21 -7.39 -11.67
N SER A 89 -6.21 -7.96 -10.46
CA SER A 89 -5.09 -8.02 -9.52
C SER A 89 -4.18 -9.24 -9.71
N PHE A 90 -4.46 -10.10 -10.69
CA PHE A 90 -3.64 -11.29 -10.96
C PHE A 90 -2.24 -10.89 -11.43
N ARG A 91 -1.21 -11.31 -10.71
CA ARG A 91 0.20 -11.02 -11.03
C ARG A 91 1.01 -12.31 -10.97
N TYR A 92 1.43 -12.83 -12.12
CA TYR A 92 2.22 -14.06 -12.20
C TYR A 92 3.73 -13.78 -12.30
N TRP A 93 4.18 -12.75 -11.58
CA TRP A 93 5.58 -12.29 -11.54
C TRP A 93 6.58 -13.42 -11.27
N ASN A 94 7.72 -13.34 -11.95
CA ASN A 94 8.90 -14.16 -11.68
C ASN A 94 9.47 -13.82 -10.30
N THR A 95 10.37 -14.67 -9.78
CA THR A 95 10.94 -14.43 -8.46
C THR A 95 11.77 -13.14 -8.52
N TYR A 96 11.52 -12.23 -7.57
CA TYR A 96 12.03 -10.84 -7.51
C TYR A 96 11.34 -9.81 -8.43
N GLU A 97 10.37 -10.22 -9.26
CA GLU A 97 9.60 -9.32 -10.13
C GLU A 97 8.32 -8.77 -9.44
N PRO A 98 7.79 -7.59 -9.85
CA PRO A 98 8.34 -6.70 -10.86
C PRO A 98 9.54 -5.95 -10.26
N SER A 99 10.69 -6.05 -10.93
CA SER A 99 11.96 -5.59 -10.36
C SER A 99 12.32 -4.18 -10.81
N ASN A 100 11.82 -3.73 -11.96
CA ASN A 100 12.13 -2.43 -12.59
C ASN A 100 13.64 -2.14 -12.58
N VAL A 101 14.43 -3.17 -12.93
CA VAL A 101 15.90 -3.17 -12.87
C VAL A 101 16.49 -2.37 -14.03
N VAL A 102 15.85 -2.45 -15.20
CA VAL A 102 16.08 -1.53 -16.32
C VAL A 102 14.99 -0.48 -16.31
N LYS A 103 15.40 0.80 -16.27
CA LYS A 103 14.45 1.92 -16.35
C LYS A 103 13.63 1.82 -17.64
N ASN A 104 12.31 2.02 -17.50
CA ASN A 104 11.27 1.83 -18.53
C ASN A 104 10.76 0.39 -18.71
N GLU A 105 11.05 -0.50 -17.77
CA GLU A 105 10.30 -1.76 -17.57
C GLU A 105 8.88 -1.45 -17.07
N PHE A 106 8.00 -1.10 -18.01
CA PHE A 106 6.58 -0.77 -17.78
C PHE A 106 5.61 -1.64 -18.59
N CYS A 107 6.13 -2.52 -19.44
CA CYS A 107 5.35 -3.52 -20.18
C CYS A 107 5.58 -4.91 -19.60
N VAL A 108 4.57 -5.77 -19.63
CA VAL A 108 4.64 -7.11 -19.02
C VAL A 108 4.88 -8.16 -20.10
N ALA A 109 5.99 -8.88 -20.01
CA ALA A 109 6.29 -10.03 -20.85
C ALA A 109 6.11 -11.33 -20.06
N ALA A 110 5.57 -12.36 -20.71
CA ALA A 110 5.39 -13.68 -20.10
C ALA A 110 6.37 -14.69 -20.71
N ASN A 111 7.15 -15.35 -19.86
CA ASN A 111 8.22 -16.28 -20.21
C ASN A 111 7.65 -17.67 -20.60
N PHE A 112 6.78 -17.70 -21.61
CA PHE A 112 6.05 -18.91 -22.06
C PHE A 112 6.95 -20.00 -22.65
N GLY A 113 8.20 -19.70 -22.98
CA GLY A 113 9.21 -20.70 -23.34
C GLY A 113 9.79 -21.47 -22.14
N SER A 114 9.40 -21.12 -20.91
CA SER A 114 9.88 -21.72 -19.66
C SER A 114 8.75 -21.85 -18.63
N THR A 115 8.70 -21.00 -17.61
CA THR A 115 7.75 -21.10 -16.49
C THR A 115 6.40 -20.41 -16.75
N GLY A 116 6.27 -19.65 -17.85
CA GLY A 116 5.12 -18.78 -18.11
C GLY A 116 5.04 -17.54 -17.19
N LYS A 117 5.94 -17.40 -16.22
CA LYS A 117 5.98 -16.26 -15.29
C LYS A 117 6.31 -14.96 -15.99
N TRP A 118 5.96 -13.86 -15.33
CA TRP A 118 6.05 -12.52 -15.90
C TRP A 118 7.28 -11.77 -15.42
N GLU A 119 7.86 -11.00 -16.33
CA GLU A 119 8.94 -10.06 -16.08
C GLU A 119 8.46 -8.70 -16.63
N ASP A 120 8.71 -7.60 -15.92
CA ASP A 120 8.56 -6.28 -16.50
C ASP A 120 9.72 -6.03 -17.47
N TRP A 121 9.40 -5.76 -18.74
CA TRP A 121 10.35 -5.58 -19.85
C TRP A 121 10.19 -4.18 -20.45
N ASN A 122 11.26 -3.67 -21.07
CA ASN A 122 11.19 -2.44 -21.85
C ASN A 122 10.16 -2.59 -22.99
N CYS A 123 9.20 -1.66 -23.05
CA CYS A 123 8.16 -1.61 -24.08
C CYS A 123 8.68 -1.49 -25.51
N ASP A 124 9.88 -0.91 -25.72
CA ASP A 124 10.50 -0.76 -27.04
C ASP A 124 11.10 -2.08 -27.58
N ARG A 125 11.09 -3.16 -26.80
CA ARG A 125 11.68 -4.44 -27.18
C ARG A 125 10.77 -5.20 -28.14
N GLU A 126 11.20 -5.34 -29.39
CA GLU A 126 10.58 -6.24 -30.34
C GLU A 126 10.54 -7.69 -29.82
N THR A 127 9.35 -8.28 -29.78
CA THR A 127 9.09 -9.66 -29.36
C THR A 127 7.81 -10.19 -30.00
N ALA A 128 7.67 -11.51 -30.10
CA ALA A 128 6.38 -12.13 -30.37
C ALA A 128 5.38 -11.82 -29.24
N PHE A 129 4.10 -11.66 -29.60
CA PHE A 129 3.01 -11.28 -28.71
C PHE A 129 1.81 -12.21 -28.87
N VAL A 130 0.91 -12.23 -27.88
CA VAL A 130 -0.33 -13.01 -27.90
C VAL A 130 -1.52 -12.06 -27.93
N CYS A 131 -2.31 -12.10 -29.00
CA CYS A 131 -3.61 -11.45 -29.03
C CYS A 131 -4.68 -12.34 -28.42
N TYR A 132 -5.74 -11.73 -27.89
CA TYR A 132 -7.00 -12.41 -27.57
C TYR A 132 -8.13 -11.83 -28.44
N SER A 133 -9.22 -12.59 -28.58
CA SER A 133 -10.43 -12.11 -29.23
C SER A 133 -11.65 -12.50 -28.40
N GLY A 134 -12.34 -11.48 -27.89
CA GLY A 134 -13.62 -11.61 -27.19
C GLY A 134 -14.73 -10.96 -28.01
N LYS A 135 -15.96 -11.48 -27.87
CA LYS A 135 -17.17 -10.71 -28.15
C LYS A 135 -17.74 -10.25 -26.81
N PHE A 136 -17.94 -8.95 -26.70
CA PHE A 136 -18.73 -8.32 -25.63
C PHE A 136 -20.19 -8.21 -26.08
#